data_AF-A0A081KFR7-F1
#
_entry.id   AF-A0A081KFR7-F1
#
_cell.length_a   1.000
_cell.length_b   1.000
_cell.length_c   1.000
_cell.angle_alpha   90.00
_cell.angle_beta   90.00
_cell.angle_gamma   90.00
#
_symmetry.space_group_name_H-M   'P 1'
#
loop_
_entity.id
_entity.type
_entity.pdbx_description
1 polymer ?
#
loop_
_entity_poly.entity_id
_entity_poly.type
_entity_poly.pdbx_seq_one_letter_code
_entity_poly.pdbx_strand_id
1 'polypeptide(L)'
;MVYDNQVGNVTLTANKSLFFFDDQIVLLGSDINGGDGRHEVATTLFQTRLPSEDTVTYFNGSQLIGKKPVFETTQNEPVWLTDSADNGYYIPHPVNLMVHRTKQTAPDEKGKGNTSDSYKTAWLSHGDKVKSGHYEYVVLVNAGEEQTRTFAHNANKIYRVKQQDKKAHIVEHIEKGITGYALFQAGEDFASDLILSTDTPMLAMTHKTATGRLILSVVNPDLGLAPGTKQITIDDLRDDPKWLYRDSQTPLVTMTLSGHWRNASTTGTKDIQLKTKMMENRPVTELTFNTKHAFSVDIELVRQ
;
A
#
# COMPACT_ATOMS: atom_id res chain seq x y z
N MET A 1 0.46 -5.31 -3.28
CA MET A 1 -0.30 -5.90 -4.41
C MET A 1 0.43 -5.56 -5.69
N VAL A 2 0.77 -6.56 -6.50
CA VAL A 2 1.18 -6.35 -7.89
C VAL A 2 -0.08 -6.55 -8.73
N TYR A 3 -0.54 -5.48 -9.36
CA TYR A 3 -1.63 -5.53 -10.33
C TYR A 3 -1.03 -5.81 -11.70
N ASP A 4 -1.48 -6.89 -12.34
CA ASP A 4 -1.12 -7.25 -13.70
C ASP A 4 -2.39 -7.78 -14.36
N ASN A 5 -3.02 -6.95 -15.19
CA ASN A 5 -4.28 -7.31 -15.84
C ASN A 5 -4.17 -7.16 -17.35
N GLN A 6 -4.60 -8.22 -18.03
CA GLN A 6 -4.79 -8.26 -19.47
C GLN A 6 -6.28 -8.50 -19.74
N VAL A 7 -7.01 -7.44 -20.10
CA VAL A 7 -8.40 -7.55 -20.56
C VAL A 7 -8.43 -7.22 -22.04
N GLY A 8 -8.59 -8.23 -22.88
CA GLY A 8 -8.46 -8.08 -24.33
C GLY A 8 -7.05 -7.59 -24.70
N ASN A 9 -6.96 -6.44 -25.38
CA ASN A 9 -5.69 -5.85 -25.80
C ASN A 9 -5.16 -4.78 -24.83
N VAL A 10 -5.79 -4.62 -23.65
CA VAL A 10 -5.37 -3.62 -22.66
C VAL A 10 -4.43 -4.29 -21.66
N THR A 11 -3.18 -3.82 -21.62
CA THR A 11 -2.22 -4.15 -20.57
C THR A 11 -2.19 -3.02 -19.57
N LEU A 12 -2.40 -3.30 -18.28
CA LEU A 12 -2.19 -2.34 -17.20
C LEU A 12 -1.51 -3.05 -16.04
N THR A 13 -0.33 -2.56 -15.65
CA THR A 13 0.40 -3.04 -14.49
C THR A 13 0.56 -1.94 -13.45
N ALA A 14 0.62 -2.27 -12.17
CA ALA A 14 0.96 -1.34 -11.09
C ALA A 14 1.41 -2.06 -9.82
N ASN A 15 2.35 -1.49 -9.08
CA ASN A 15 2.64 -1.87 -7.71
C ASN A 15 1.83 -0.98 -6.77
N LYS A 16 1.02 -1.56 -5.87
CA LYS A 16 0.12 -0.85 -4.95
C LYS A 16 0.30 -1.36 -3.53
N SER A 17 0.56 -0.47 -2.59
CA SER A 17 0.75 -0.79 -1.16
C SER A 17 -0.13 0.09 -0.28
N LEU A 18 -0.61 -0.49 0.82
CA LEU A 18 -1.39 0.19 1.85
C LEU A 18 -0.71 -0.08 3.19
N PHE A 19 -0.37 0.99 3.92
CA PHE A 19 0.25 0.92 5.24
C PHE A 19 -0.72 1.47 6.27
N PHE A 20 -1.16 0.60 7.17
CA PHE A 20 -2.15 0.93 8.20
C PHE A 20 -1.44 1.30 9.50
N PHE A 21 -1.64 2.54 9.95
CA PHE A 21 -1.13 3.07 11.21
C PHE A 21 -2.30 3.65 11.99
N ASP A 22 -2.95 2.82 12.82
CA ASP A 22 -4.18 3.16 13.54
C ASP A 22 -5.28 3.68 12.59
N ASP A 23 -5.60 4.97 12.67
CA ASP A 23 -6.62 5.68 11.88
C ASP A 23 -6.06 6.29 10.57
N GLN A 24 -4.75 6.13 10.32
CA GLN A 24 -4.06 6.65 9.15
C GLN A 24 -3.69 5.53 8.20
N ILE A 25 -4.01 5.69 6.92
CA ILE A 25 -3.68 4.71 5.89
C ILE A 25 -2.85 5.43 4.83
N VAL A 26 -1.57 5.07 4.70
CA VAL A 26 -0.70 5.60 3.63
C VAL A 26 -0.80 4.68 2.42
N LEU A 27 -1.16 5.23 1.26
CA LEU A 27 -1.33 4.48 0.01
C LEU A 27 -0.27 4.92 -0.99
N LEU A 28 0.52 3.96 -1.46
CA LEU A 28 1.55 4.16 -2.46
C LEU A 28 1.24 3.37 -3.73
N GLY A 29 1.57 3.99 -4.86
CA GLY A 29 1.54 3.38 -6.18
C GLY A 29 2.81 3.67 -6.95
N SER A 30 3.39 2.69 -7.62
CA SER A 30 4.50 2.90 -8.57
C SER A 30 4.35 1.97 -9.78
N ASP A 31 5.14 2.24 -10.81
CA ASP A 31 5.20 1.42 -12.02
C ASP A 31 3.83 1.17 -12.63
N ILE A 32 2.98 2.21 -12.58
CA ILE A 32 1.71 2.23 -13.28
C ILE A 32 2.06 2.35 -14.76
N ASN A 33 1.86 1.28 -15.52
CA ASN A 33 2.24 1.20 -16.92
C ASN A 33 1.10 0.66 -17.76
N GLY A 34 0.91 1.24 -18.95
CA GLY A 34 -0.02 0.74 -19.94
C GLY A 34 -1.19 1.68 -20.19
N GLY A 35 -2.40 1.13 -20.27
CA GLY A 35 -3.55 1.80 -20.87
C GLY A 35 -3.66 1.47 -22.36
N ASP A 36 -4.71 1.96 -23.01
CA ASP A 36 -5.03 1.64 -24.39
C ASP A 36 -4.94 2.83 -25.35
N GLY A 37 -4.52 4.00 -24.83
CA GLY A 37 -4.43 5.23 -25.58
C GLY A 37 -5.77 5.83 -25.99
N ARG A 38 -6.86 5.43 -25.33
CA ARG A 38 -8.22 5.92 -25.58
C ARG A 38 -8.94 6.26 -24.29
N HIS A 39 -8.71 5.48 -23.24
CA HIS A 39 -9.38 5.62 -21.95
C HIS A 39 -8.37 5.95 -20.85
N GLU A 40 -8.82 6.81 -19.93
CA GLU A 40 -8.04 7.26 -18.78
C GLU A 40 -7.69 6.09 -17.85
N VAL A 41 -6.43 6.04 -17.43
CA VAL A 41 -5.97 5.27 -16.26
C VAL A 41 -6.09 6.18 -15.05
N ALA A 42 -6.85 5.75 -14.04
CA ALA A 42 -7.13 6.55 -12.85
C ALA A 42 -6.86 5.78 -11.55
N THR A 43 -6.38 6.50 -10.53
CA THR A 43 -6.43 6.04 -9.14
C THR A 43 -7.55 6.79 -8.43
N THR A 44 -8.66 6.12 -8.13
CA THR A 44 -9.75 6.70 -7.34
C THR A 44 -9.35 6.83 -5.88
N LEU A 45 -9.47 8.03 -5.30
CA LEU A 45 -9.27 8.29 -3.88
C LEU A 45 -10.53 7.94 -3.11
N PHE A 46 -11.67 8.47 -3.57
CA PHE A 46 -12.99 8.13 -3.07
C PHE A 46 -14.07 8.39 -4.11
N GLN A 47 -15.20 7.71 -3.91
CA GLN A 47 -16.46 7.98 -4.59
C GLN A 47 -17.58 7.77 -3.57
N THR A 48 -17.99 8.83 -2.90
CA THR A 48 -19.02 8.78 -1.86
C THR A 48 -20.32 9.40 -2.35
N ARG A 49 -21.45 8.80 -1.97
CA ARG A 49 -22.76 9.39 -2.21
C ARG A 49 -22.81 10.78 -1.59
N LEU A 50 -23.33 11.76 -2.33
CA LEU A 50 -23.54 13.12 -1.87
C LEU A 50 -25.00 13.24 -1.38
N PRO A 51 -25.26 13.23 -0.05
CA PRO A 51 -26.62 13.14 0.49
C PRO A 51 -27.51 14.33 0.11
N SER A 52 -26.91 15.53 0.05
CA SER A 52 -27.56 16.75 -0.42
C SER A 52 -26.52 17.68 -1.07
N GLU A 53 -26.98 18.61 -1.88
CA GLU A 53 -26.12 19.66 -2.46
C GLU A 53 -25.45 20.54 -1.39
N ASP A 54 -26.07 20.67 -0.21
CA ASP A 54 -25.58 21.40 0.95
C ASP A 54 -24.49 20.66 1.74
N THR A 55 -24.27 19.37 1.47
CA THR A 55 -23.23 18.59 2.15
C THR A 55 -21.85 19.11 1.76
N VAL A 56 -21.15 19.71 2.73
CA VAL A 56 -19.88 20.39 2.52
C VAL A 56 -18.78 19.41 2.11
N THR A 57 -17.96 19.83 1.16
CA THR A 57 -16.66 19.23 0.87
C THR A 57 -15.60 20.25 1.21
N TYR A 58 -14.70 19.92 2.13
CA TYR A 58 -13.55 20.76 2.38
C TYR A 58 -12.46 20.46 1.38
N PHE A 59 -11.85 21.50 0.82
CA PHE A 59 -10.72 21.43 -0.09
C PHE A 59 -9.73 22.53 0.29
N ASN A 60 -8.60 22.17 0.91
CA ASN A 60 -7.64 23.11 1.49
C ASN A 60 -8.32 24.19 2.36
N GLY A 61 -9.30 23.80 3.17
CA GLY A 61 -10.09 24.69 4.03
C GLY A 61 -11.21 25.47 3.32
N SER A 62 -11.26 25.47 1.98
CA SER A 62 -12.37 26.05 1.22
C SER A 62 -13.56 25.11 1.21
N GLN A 63 -14.77 25.65 1.39
CA GLN A 63 -16.01 24.88 1.33
C GLN A 63 -16.52 24.80 -0.11
N LEU A 64 -16.65 23.58 -0.62
CA LEU A 64 -17.35 23.30 -1.87
C LEU A 64 -18.77 22.84 -1.52
N ILE A 65 -19.78 23.61 -1.97
CA ILE A 65 -21.22 23.36 -1.82
C ILE A 65 -21.87 23.36 -3.23
N GLY A 66 -23.00 22.68 -3.40
CA GLY A 66 -23.69 22.55 -4.67
C GLY A 66 -23.06 21.55 -5.65
N LYS A 67 -23.64 21.44 -6.84
CA LYS A 67 -23.02 20.71 -7.95
C LYS A 67 -21.76 21.44 -8.42
N LYS A 68 -20.69 20.68 -8.65
CA LYS A 68 -19.45 21.17 -9.23
C LYS A 68 -19.04 20.23 -10.36
N PRO A 69 -18.94 20.70 -11.62
CA PRO A 69 -18.36 19.89 -12.69
C PRO A 69 -16.93 19.51 -12.33
N VAL A 70 -16.39 18.51 -13.04
CA VAL A 70 -15.00 18.08 -12.83
C VAL A 70 -14.08 19.28 -12.95
N PHE A 71 -13.26 19.51 -11.93
CA PHE A 71 -12.15 20.44 -12.01
C PHE A 71 -10.85 19.73 -11.62
N GLU A 72 -9.79 20.15 -12.29
CA GLU A 72 -8.42 19.67 -12.06
C GLU A 72 -7.72 20.63 -11.10
N THR A 73 -6.96 20.10 -10.15
CA THR A 73 -6.11 20.94 -9.32
C THR A 73 -4.92 21.44 -10.14
N THR A 74 -4.78 22.76 -10.24
CA THR A 74 -3.62 23.39 -10.89
C THR A 74 -2.48 23.68 -9.90
N GLN A 75 -2.54 23.12 -8.69
CA GLN A 75 -1.62 23.43 -7.59
C GLN A 75 -0.45 22.45 -7.56
N ASN A 76 0.76 22.97 -7.38
CA ASN A 76 1.97 22.17 -7.14
C ASN A 76 2.22 21.92 -5.64
N GLU A 77 1.35 22.43 -4.77
CA GLU A 77 1.44 22.29 -3.31
C GLU A 77 0.54 21.14 -2.81
N PRO A 78 0.84 20.54 -1.65
CA PRO A 78 0.00 19.51 -1.06
C PRO A 78 -1.48 19.93 -0.95
N VAL A 79 -2.37 19.00 -1.25
CA VAL A 79 -3.82 19.17 -1.14
C VAL A 79 -4.35 18.28 -0.03
N TRP A 80 -5.32 18.77 0.72
CA TRP A 80 -6.18 17.93 1.52
C TRP A 80 -7.66 18.22 1.25
N LEU A 81 -8.47 17.18 1.39
CA LEU A 81 -9.92 17.25 1.23
C LEU A 81 -10.62 16.21 2.09
N THR A 82 -11.91 16.40 2.34
CA THR A 82 -12.76 15.37 2.98
C THR A 82 -13.56 14.60 1.93
N ASP A 83 -14.18 13.47 2.27
CA ASP A 83 -15.27 12.83 1.49
C ASP A 83 -16.66 13.21 2.06
N SER A 84 -17.72 12.45 1.77
CA SER A 84 -19.07 12.65 2.38
C SER A 84 -19.34 11.74 3.59
N ALA A 85 -18.38 10.91 3.97
CA ALA A 85 -18.41 10.01 5.12
C ALA A 85 -17.47 10.48 6.25
N ASP A 86 -17.00 11.72 6.18
CA ASP A 86 -16.11 12.38 7.14
C ASP A 86 -14.66 11.83 7.17
N ASN A 87 -14.25 11.10 6.14
CA ASN A 87 -12.84 10.74 5.97
C ASN A 87 -12.05 11.91 5.40
N GLY A 88 -10.83 12.07 5.91
CA GLY A 88 -9.82 12.99 5.40
C GLY A 88 -8.92 12.35 4.35
N TYR A 89 -8.44 13.15 3.41
CA TYR A 89 -7.49 12.76 2.39
C TYR A 89 -6.38 13.80 2.32
N TYR A 90 -5.13 13.37 2.39
CA TYR A 90 -3.96 14.22 2.18
C TYR A 90 -3.16 13.71 0.98
N ILE A 91 -2.85 14.59 0.04
CA ILE A 91 -2.18 14.31 -1.22
C ILE A 91 -0.96 15.24 -1.31
N PRO A 92 0.25 14.75 -1.01
CA PRO A 92 1.46 15.59 -1.03
C PRO A 92 1.81 16.07 -2.44
N HIS A 93 1.48 15.27 -3.46
CA HIS A 93 1.78 15.55 -4.87
C HIS A 93 0.50 15.40 -5.72
N PRO A 94 -0.38 16.41 -5.79
CA PRO A 94 -1.72 16.30 -6.39
C PRO A 94 -1.72 16.41 -7.92
N VAL A 95 -0.72 15.86 -8.59
CA VAL A 95 -0.59 15.92 -10.06
C VAL A 95 -1.84 15.30 -10.70
N ASN A 96 -2.54 16.09 -11.51
CA ASN A 96 -3.80 15.75 -12.18
C ASN A 96 -4.88 15.21 -11.22
N LEU A 97 -4.98 15.75 -10.00
CA LEU A 97 -6.09 15.45 -9.10
C LEU A 97 -7.39 16.07 -9.65
N MET A 98 -8.37 15.21 -9.89
CA MET A 98 -9.69 15.56 -10.38
C MET A 98 -10.69 15.49 -9.22
N VAL A 99 -11.55 16.50 -9.10
CA VAL A 99 -12.63 16.52 -8.11
C VAL A 99 -13.96 16.82 -8.80
N HIS A 100 -14.98 16.04 -8.46
CA HIS A 100 -16.27 16.04 -9.15
C HIS A 100 -17.42 15.93 -8.15
N ARG A 101 -18.46 16.77 -8.30
CA ARG A 101 -19.70 16.71 -7.50
C ARG A 101 -20.92 16.82 -8.39
N THR A 102 -21.39 15.70 -8.94
CA THR A 102 -22.55 15.71 -9.85
C THR A 102 -23.38 14.43 -9.76
N LYS A 103 -24.51 14.45 -10.48
CA LYS A 103 -25.35 13.28 -10.68
C LYS A 103 -24.66 12.32 -11.64
N GLN A 104 -24.43 11.09 -11.19
CA GLN A 104 -23.91 10.00 -12.01
C GLN A 104 -25.05 9.01 -12.30
N THR A 105 -24.98 8.35 -13.46
CA THR A 105 -25.92 7.30 -13.85
C THR A 105 -25.14 6.06 -14.23
N ALA A 106 -25.53 4.91 -13.69
CA ALA A 106 -24.89 3.62 -13.96
C ALA A 106 -25.96 2.51 -14.02
N PRO A 107 -25.65 1.36 -14.65
CA PRO A 107 -26.51 0.19 -14.54
C PRO A 107 -26.74 -0.21 -13.08
N ASP A 108 -27.92 -0.75 -12.77
CA ASP A 108 -28.17 -1.41 -11.49
C ASP A 108 -27.32 -2.68 -11.33
N GLU A 109 -27.24 -3.21 -10.12
CA GLU A 109 -26.43 -4.39 -9.80
C GLU A 109 -26.86 -5.66 -10.56
N LYS A 110 -28.06 -5.65 -11.15
CA LYS A 110 -28.63 -6.75 -11.95
C LYS A 110 -28.42 -6.54 -13.44
N GLY A 111 -27.92 -5.39 -13.87
CA GLY A 111 -27.81 -4.98 -15.27
C GLY A 111 -29.16 -4.85 -15.98
N LYS A 112 -30.27 -4.66 -15.24
CA LYS A 112 -31.64 -4.66 -15.79
C LYS A 112 -32.22 -3.27 -15.99
N GLY A 113 -31.58 -2.25 -15.45
CA GLY A 113 -31.96 -0.85 -15.59
C GLY A 113 -30.80 0.06 -15.22
N ASN A 114 -31.07 1.36 -15.16
CA ASN A 114 -30.12 2.35 -14.69
C ASN A 114 -30.59 2.97 -13.38
N THR A 115 -29.64 3.27 -12.50
CA THR A 115 -29.85 4.08 -11.32
C THR A 115 -29.06 5.38 -11.45
N SER A 116 -29.55 6.43 -10.80
CA SER A 116 -28.84 7.70 -10.74
C SER A 116 -28.87 8.27 -9.33
N ASP A 117 -27.74 8.78 -8.87
CA ASP A 117 -27.63 9.55 -7.64
C ASP A 117 -26.50 10.58 -7.75
N SER A 118 -26.44 11.52 -6.83
CA SER A 118 -25.35 12.49 -6.74
C SER A 118 -24.17 11.87 -5.98
N TYR A 119 -22.97 12.05 -6.54
CA TYR A 119 -21.73 11.58 -5.95
C TYR A 119 -20.72 12.71 -5.86
N LYS A 120 -19.85 12.57 -4.87
CA LYS A 120 -18.62 13.32 -4.74
C LYS A 120 -17.49 12.33 -5.01
N THR A 121 -16.66 12.65 -6.00
CA THR A 121 -15.64 11.74 -6.52
C THR A 121 -14.32 12.49 -6.63
N ALA A 122 -13.23 11.87 -6.18
CA ALA A 122 -11.89 12.36 -6.41
C ALA A 122 -10.98 11.25 -6.93
N TRP A 123 -10.16 11.54 -7.93
CA TRP A 123 -9.20 10.60 -8.51
C TRP A 123 -7.97 11.30 -9.05
N LEU A 124 -6.85 10.58 -9.10
CA LEU A 124 -5.64 11.02 -9.79
C LEU A 124 -5.65 10.45 -11.21
N SER A 125 -5.51 11.34 -12.20
CA SER A 125 -5.42 10.96 -13.61
C SER A 125 -3.98 10.65 -14.01
N HIS A 126 -3.76 9.47 -14.59
CA HIS A 126 -2.46 9.03 -15.12
C HIS A 126 -2.35 9.17 -16.65
N GLY A 127 -3.38 9.73 -17.30
CA GLY A 127 -3.51 9.77 -18.76
C GLY A 127 -3.97 8.44 -19.36
N ASP A 128 -3.88 8.30 -20.69
CA ASP A 128 -4.37 7.13 -21.44
C ASP A 128 -3.25 6.16 -21.88
N LYS A 129 -1.99 6.59 -21.77
CA LYS A 129 -0.75 5.82 -22.04
C LYS A 129 0.29 6.12 -20.98
N VAL A 130 0.04 5.60 -19.78
CA VAL A 130 0.92 5.82 -18.64
C VAL A 130 2.21 5.00 -18.78
N LYS A 131 3.34 5.64 -18.49
CA LYS A 131 4.64 4.99 -18.33
C LYS A 131 5.24 5.42 -17.00
N SER A 132 5.47 4.45 -16.12
CA SER A 132 6.03 4.69 -14.79
C SER A 132 5.24 5.70 -13.95
N GLY A 133 3.91 5.63 -14.02
CA GLY A 133 3.03 6.44 -13.16
C GLY A 133 3.18 6.06 -11.69
N HIS A 134 2.87 7.01 -10.81
CA HIS A 134 2.94 6.85 -9.37
C HIS A 134 1.81 7.63 -8.70
N TYR A 135 1.49 7.28 -7.45
CA TYR A 135 0.65 8.10 -6.59
C TYR A 135 1.07 7.95 -5.13
N GLU A 136 0.81 8.99 -4.35
CA GLU A 136 0.93 8.97 -2.89
C GLU A 136 -0.27 9.73 -2.33
N TYR A 137 -0.97 9.13 -1.38
CA TYR A 137 -1.95 9.83 -0.56
C TYR A 137 -2.16 9.13 0.78
N VAL A 138 -2.71 9.86 1.75
CA VAL A 138 -3.09 9.35 3.06
C VAL A 138 -4.59 9.46 3.22
N VAL A 139 -5.22 8.41 3.74
CA VAL A 139 -6.60 8.43 4.23
C VAL A 139 -6.57 8.56 5.75
N LEU A 140 -7.36 9.49 6.28
CA LEU A 140 -7.57 9.70 7.72
C LEU A 140 -9.01 9.33 8.03
N VAL A 141 -9.21 8.19 8.69
CA VAL A 141 -10.54 7.64 8.90
C VAL A 141 -11.32 8.50 9.91
N ASN A 142 -12.52 8.95 9.55
CA ASN A 142 -13.39 9.79 10.39
C ASN A 142 -12.73 11.07 10.94
N ALA A 143 -11.82 11.68 10.16
CA ALA A 143 -11.04 12.83 10.62
C ALA A 143 -11.74 14.19 10.47
N GLY A 144 -12.69 14.29 9.53
CA GLY A 144 -13.36 15.55 9.20
C GLY A 144 -12.42 16.69 8.84
N GLU A 145 -12.89 17.94 8.96
CA GLU A 145 -12.12 19.12 8.55
C GLU A 145 -10.87 19.35 9.42
N GLU A 146 -11.06 19.44 10.74
CA GLU A 146 -10.03 19.96 11.64
C GLU A 146 -8.84 19.02 11.79
N GLN A 147 -9.09 17.71 11.94
CA GLN A 147 -8.01 16.74 12.08
C GLN A 147 -7.27 16.56 10.75
N THR A 148 -7.98 16.58 9.62
CA THR A 148 -7.35 16.51 8.29
C THR A 148 -6.45 17.72 8.03
N ARG A 149 -6.92 18.94 8.35
CA ARG A 149 -6.12 20.16 8.27
C ARG A 149 -4.88 20.09 9.16
N THR A 150 -5.05 19.60 10.38
CA THR A 150 -3.97 19.47 11.37
C THR A 150 -2.93 18.45 10.91
N PHE A 151 -3.36 17.30 10.38
CA PHE A 151 -2.49 16.31 9.78
C PHE A 151 -1.71 16.91 8.61
N ALA A 152 -2.41 17.54 7.66
CA ALA A 152 -1.78 18.12 6.47
C ALA A 152 -0.67 19.14 6.82
N HIS A 153 -0.87 19.95 7.86
CA HIS A 153 0.13 20.89 8.35
C HIS A 153 1.36 20.21 8.98
N ASN A 154 1.22 19.01 9.54
CA ASN A 154 2.26 18.30 10.28
C ASN A 154 2.76 17.02 9.58
N ALA A 155 2.29 16.73 8.36
CA ALA A 155 2.50 15.46 7.67
C ALA A 155 3.97 15.04 7.63
N ASN A 156 4.88 15.99 7.37
CA ASN A 156 6.32 15.76 7.31
C ASN A 156 6.98 15.34 8.64
N LYS A 157 6.30 15.55 9.78
CA LYS A 157 6.72 15.08 11.11
C LYS A 157 6.06 13.76 11.49
N ILE A 158 4.96 13.40 10.84
CA ILE A 158 4.15 12.22 11.15
C ILE A 158 4.66 11.00 10.37
N TYR A 159 4.84 11.14 9.06
CA TYR A 159 5.28 10.04 8.20
C TYR A 159 6.28 10.49 7.12
N ARG A 160 6.99 9.51 6.56
CA ARG A 160 7.93 9.70 5.45
C ARG A 160 7.96 8.46 4.56
N VAL A 161 7.84 8.67 3.26
CA VAL A 161 8.14 7.65 2.24
C VAL A 161 9.65 7.55 2.09
N LYS A 162 10.24 6.39 2.41
CA LYS A 162 11.69 6.12 2.25
C LYS A 162 12.01 5.57 0.86
N GLN A 163 11.09 4.81 0.28
CA GLN A 163 11.24 4.22 -1.06
C GLN A 163 9.87 4.04 -1.71
N GLN A 164 9.78 4.32 -3.01
CA GLN A 164 8.58 4.11 -3.82
C GLN A 164 8.97 3.81 -5.26
N ASP A 165 9.28 2.55 -5.55
CA ASP A 165 9.67 2.09 -6.87
C ASP A 165 9.26 0.63 -7.12
N LYS A 166 9.70 0.08 -8.25
CA LYS A 166 9.38 -1.29 -8.67
C LYS A 166 9.86 -2.38 -7.72
N LYS A 167 10.85 -2.07 -6.88
CA LYS A 167 11.52 -3.00 -5.99
C LYS A 167 10.87 -2.99 -4.63
N ALA A 168 10.56 -1.81 -4.09
CA ALA A 168 9.92 -1.70 -2.79
C ALA A 168 9.13 -0.41 -2.59
N HIS A 169 8.10 -0.52 -1.75
CA HIS A 169 7.48 0.62 -1.07
C HIS A 169 7.84 0.55 0.41
N ILE A 170 8.42 1.62 0.96
CA ILE A 170 8.84 1.69 2.36
C ILE A 170 8.33 2.99 2.97
N VAL A 171 7.57 2.89 4.05
CA VAL A 171 6.98 4.03 4.76
C VAL A 171 7.34 3.97 6.23
N GLU A 172 7.86 5.06 6.76
CA GLU A 172 8.12 5.25 8.18
C GLU A 172 7.06 6.17 8.79
N HIS A 173 6.38 5.72 9.83
CA HIS A 173 5.62 6.58 10.73
C HIS A 173 6.55 7.04 11.85
N ILE A 174 7.04 8.27 11.74
CA ILE A 174 8.12 8.86 12.54
C ILE A 174 7.76 8.87 14.02
N GLU A 175 6.59 9.42 14.36
CA GLU A 175 6.17 9.59 15.76
C GLU A 175 5.96 8.25 16.49
N LYS A 176 5.57 7.20 15.77
CA LYS A 176 5.34 5.85 16.33
C LYS A 176 6.59 4.97 16.31
N GLY A 177 7.65 5.37 15.61
CA GLY A 177 8.83 4.53 15.39
C GLY A 177 8.51 3.23 14.64
N ILE A 178 7.49 3.25 13.78
CA ILE A 178 7.06 2.10 12.97
C ILE A 178 7.54 2.30 11.53
N THR A 179 8.03 1.26 10.90
CA THR A 179 8.33 1.25 9.45
C THR A 179 7.68 0.04 8.82
N GLY A 180 6.87 0.27 7.78
CA GLY A 180 6.29 -0.76 6.94
C GLY A 180 7.11 -0.94 5.66
N TYR A 181 7.21 -2.18 5.20
CA TYR A 181 7.95 -2.59 4.02
C TYR A 181 7.05 -3.47 3.15
N ALA A 182 6.84 -3.07 1.90
CA ALA A 182 6.33 -3.93 0.85
C ALA A 182 7.44 -4.14 -0.18
N LEU A 183 8.14 -5.27 -0.07
CA LEU A 183 9.30 -5.64 -0.90
C LEU A 183 8.81 -6.55 -2.02
N PHE A 184 8.63 -5.99 -3.22
CA PHE A 184 8.10 -6.71 -4.38
C PHE A 184 9.13 -7.66 -4.99
N GLN A 185 10.42 -7.44 -4.72
CA GLN A 185 11.52 -8.22 -5.24
C GLN A 185 12.47 -8.63 -4.09
N ALA A 186 13.00 -9.84 -4.19
CA ALA A 186 14.15 -10.25 -3.40
C ALA A 186 15.40 -9.43 -3.76
N GLY A 187 16.37 -9.38 -2.86
CA GLY A 187 17.66 -8.74 -3.08
C GLY A 187 18.06 -7.78 -1.97
N GLU A 188 18.93 -6.83 -2.31
CA GLU A 188 19.56 -5.87 -1.39
C GLU A 188 19.09 -4.42 -1.69
N ASP A 189 19.88 -3.39 -1.43
CA ASP A 189 19.64 -1.96 -1.80
C ASP A 189 18.24 -1.41 -1.50
N PHE A 190 17.64 -1.80 -0.38
CA PHE A 190 16.45 -1.14 0.12
C PHE A 190 16.84 0.18 0.80
N ALA A 191 16.00 1.21 0.72
CA ALA A 191 16.19 2.45 1.48
C ALA A 191 15.84 2.24 2.98
N SER A 192 16.57 1.33 3.62
CA SER A 192 16.37 0.89 4.99
C SER A 192 17.70 0.73 5.72
N ASP A 193 17.78 1.28 6.93
CA ASP A 193 18.95 1.14 7.79
C ASP A 193 18.94 -0.18 8.57
N LEU A 194 17.81 -0.89 8.55
CA LEU A 194 17.57 -2.10 9.34
C LEU A 194 17.49 -3.35 8.47
N ILE A 195 16.59 -3.39 7.49
CA ILE A 195 16.44 -4.56 6.59
C ILE A 195 17.39 -4.36 5.41
N LEU A 196 18.43 -5.17 5.37
CA LEU A 196 19.51 -5.05 4.39
C LEU A 196 19.24 -5.88 3.14
N SER A 197 18.71 -7.09 3.31
CA SER A 197 18.39 -7.97 2.19
C SER A 197 17.31 -9.00 2.54
N THR A 198 16.68 -9.54 1.50
CA THR A 198 15.72 -10.66 1.57
C THR A 198 15.96 -11.63 0.41
N ASP A 199 15.76 -12.92 0.62
CA ASP A 199 15.90 -13.95 -0.43
C ASP A 199 14.62 -14.18 -1.27
N THR A 200 13.50 -13.60 -0.82
CA THR A 200 12.18 -13.67 -1.46
C THR A 200 11.43 -12.35 -1.30
N PRO A 201 10.47 -12.01 -2.18
CA PRO A 201 9.52 -10.92 -1.92
C PRO A 201 8.83 -11.06 -0.56
N MET A 202 8.61 -9.94 0.12
CA MET A 202 8.23 -9.95 1.53
C MET A 202 7.42 -8.71 1.92
N LEU A 203 6.48 -8.89 2.83
CA LEU A 203 5.95 -7.80 3.65
C LEU A 203 6.60 -7.86 5.02
N ALA A 204 7.05 -6.72 5.52
CA ALA A 204 7.59 -6.61 6.86
C ALA A 204 7.07 -5.35 7.56
N MET A 205 7.02 -5.39 8.88
CA MET A 205 6.78 -4.23 9.72
C MET A 205 7.72 -4.26 10.92
N THR A 206 8.37 -3.14 11.19
CA THR A 206 9.27 -2.98 12.33
C THR A 206 8.75 -1.90 13.25
N HIS A 207 8.80 -2.12 14.56
CA HIS A 207 8.48 -1.12 15.57
C HIS A 207 9.64 -1.02 16.57
N LYS A 208 10.29 0.14 16.60
CA LYS A 208 11.33 0.47 17.59
C LYS A 208 10.66 1.05 18.82
N THR A 209 10.57 0.23 19.86
CA THR A 209 9.94 0.63 21.13
C THR A 209 10.81 1.64 21.89
N ALA A 210 10.18 2.42 22.78
CA ALA A 210 10.88 3.35 23.67
C ALA A 210 11.90 2.67 24.60
N THR A 211 11.76 1.37 24.86
CA THR A 211 12.68 0.57 25.70
C THR A 211 13.89 0.03 24.91
N GLY A 212 14.01 0.39 23.63
CA GLY A 212 15.12 -0.04 22.77
C GLY A 212 14.94 -1.45 22.18
N ARG A 213 13.78 -2.09 22.38
CA ARG A 213 13.43 -3.36 21.73
C ARG A 213 12.93 -3.12 20.32
N LEU A 214 13.19 -4.09 19.45
CA LEU A 214 12.71 -4.13 18.08
C LEU A 214 11.64 -5.21 17.96
N ILE A 215 10.40 -4.83 17.65
CA ILE A 215 9.35 -5.78 17.26
C ILE A 215 9.39 -5.88 15.74
N LEU A 216 9.47 -7.10 15.22
CA LEU A 216 9.51 -7.39 13.79
C LEU A 216 8.38 -8.37 13.45
N SER A 217 7.56 -8.01 12.48
CA SER A 217 6.55 -8.87 11.87
C SER A 217 6.89 -9.07 10.40
N VAL A 218 6.92 -10.30 9.91
CA VAL A 218 7.37 -10.64 8.56
C VAL A 218 6.51 -11.73 7.93
N VAL A 219 6.31 -11.63 6.61
CA VAL A 219 5.58 -12.63 5.83
C VAL A 219 6.00 -12.60 4.37
N ASN A 220 6.12 -13.77 3.73
CA ASN A 220 6.05 -13.86 2.28
C ASN A 220 4.55 -13.99 1.91
N PRO A 221 3.97 -13.01 1.20
CA PRO A 221 2.54 -13.03 0.88
C PRO A 221 2.16 -14.08 -0.17
N ASP A 222 3.13 -14.73 -0.82
CA ASP A 222 2.88 -15.83 -1.74
C ASP A 222 2.36 -17.06 -0.98
N LEU A 223 1.17 -17.53 -1.35
CA LEU A 223 0.56 -18.73 -0.78
C LEU A 223 1.29 -20.02 -1.22
N GLY A 224 2.14 -19.96 -2.25
CA GLY A 224 2.89 -21.12 -2.73
C GLY A 224 2.00 -22.23 -3.28
N LEU A 225 0.84 -21.88 -3.84
CA LEU A 225 -0.12 -22.86 -4.40
C LEU A 225 0.39 -23.46 -5.71
N ALA A 226 1.20 -22.69 -6.44
CA ALA A 226 1.86 -23.11 -7.67
C ALA A 226 3.36 -23.38 -7.42
N PRO A 227 3.95 -24.40 -8.06
CA PRO A 227 5.37 -24.65 -7.93
C PRO A 227 6.16 -23.63 -8.76
N GLY A 228 7.20 -23.04 -8.15
CA GLY A 228 8.09 -22.09 -8.83
C GLY A 228 7.34 -20.85 -9.31
N THR A 229 7.56 -20.47 -10.57
CA THR A 229 6.97 -19.25 -11.16
C THR A 229 5.69 -19.51 -11.96
N LYS A 230 5.08 -20.70 -11.85
CA LYS A 230 3.86 -21.03 -12.61
C LYS A 230 2.70 -20.14 -12.17
N GLN A 231 2.12 -19.38 -13.11
CA GLN A 231 0.81 -18.77 -12.91
C GLN A 231 -0.28 -19.78 -13.29
N ILE A 232 -1.23 -20.03 -12.38
CA ILE A 232 -2.35 -20.92 -12.63
C ILE A 232 -3.37 -20.17 -13.49
N THR A 233 -3.62 -20.69 -14.69
CA THR A 233 -4.59 -20.13 -15.64
C THR A 233 -5.97 -20.75 -15.47
N ILE A 234 -6.99 -20.17 -16.10
CA ILE A 234 -8.33 -20.77 -16.11
C ILE A 234 -8.35 -22.12 -16.84
N ASP A 235 -7.48 -22.31 -17.83
CA ASP A 235 -7.37 -23.59 -18.54
C ASP A 235 -6.69 -24.65 -17.69
N ASP A 236 -5.67 -24.28 -16.90
CA ASP A 236 -5.10 -25.19 -15.88
C ASP A 236 -6.18 -25.65 -14.88
N LEU A 237 -7.08 -24.75 -14.45
CA LEU A 237 -8.19 -25.08 -13.54
C LEU A 237 -9.23 -25.99 -14.19
N ARG A 238 -9.48 -25.84 -15.49
CA ARG A 238 -10.40 -26.70 -16.26
C ARG A 238 -9.83 -28.10 -16.47
N ASP A 239 -8.53 -28.16 -16.78
CA ASP A 239 -7.83 -29.42 -17.08
C ASP A 239 -7.54 -30.23 -15.82
N ASP A 240 -7.20 -29.57 -14.71
CA ASP A 240 -7.00 -30.21 -13.41
C ASP A 240 -7.62 -29.39 -12.25
N PRO A 241 -8.89 -29.65 -11.89
CA PRO A 241 -9.56 -28.97 -10.79
C PRO A 241 -8.86 -29.11 -9.42
N LYS A 242 -7.89 -30.03 -9.26
CA LYS A 242 -7.14 -30.19 -8.02
C LYS A 242 -6.34 -28.95 -7.62
N TRP A 243 -6.03 -28.08 -8.58
CA TRP A 243 -5.42 -26.77 -8.30
C TRP A 243 -6.23 -25.95 -7.27
N LEU A 244 -7.57 -26.11 -7.23
CA LEU A 244 -8.44 -25.42 -6.26
C LEU A 244 -8.29 -25.93 -4.82
N TYR A 245 -7.73 -27.13 -4.63
CA TYR A 245 -7.66 -27.81 -3.33
C TYR A 245 -6.22 -28.03 -2.86
N ARG A 246 -5.24 -27.37 -3.48
CA ARG A 246 -3.84 -27.49 -3.06
C ARG A 246 -3.60 -26.77 -1.74
N ASP A 247 -2.88 -27.43 -0.85
CA ASP A 247 -2.34 -26.79 0.34
C ASP A 247 -1.20 -25.83 0.01
N SER A 248 -1.14 -24.75 0.77
CA SER A 248 -0.02 -23.80 0.77
C SER A 248 1.28 -24.51 1.09
N GLN A 249 2.30 -24.27 0.27
CA GLN A 249 3.66 -24.70 0.57
C GLN A 249 4.21 -23.92 1.76
N THR A 250 5.19 -24.52 2.44
CA THR A 250 5.87 -23.90 3.57
C THR A 250 7.30 -23.52 3.19
N PRO A 251 7.52 -22.47 2.38
CA PRO A 251 8.88 -22.09 2.00
C PRO A 251 9.65 -21.54 3.20
N LEU A 252 10.94 -21.87 3.22
CA LEU A 252 11.93 -21.28 4.11
C LEU A 252 12.35 -19.92 3.54
N VAL A 253 12.36 -18.90 4.38
CA VAL A 253 12.62 -17.51 4.01
C VAL A 253 13.75 -16.96 4.87
N THR A 254 14.64 -16.18 4.27
CA THR A 254 15.78 -15.56 4.94
C THR A 254 15.83 -14.06 4.68
N MET A 255 16.09 -13.30 5.74
CA MET A 255 16.37 -11.87 5.65
C MET A 255 17.59 -11.50 6.48
N THR A 256 18.28 -10.43 6.08
CA THR A 256 19.44 -9.90 6.78
C THR A 256 19.08 -8.58 7.44
N LEU A 257 19.28 -8.52 8.76
CA LEU A 257 19.11 -7.31 9.56
C LEU A 257 20.47 -6.68 9.89
N SER A 258 20.52 -5.35 9.91
CA SER A 258 21.66 -4.57 10.38
C SER A 258 21.77 -4.66 11.90
N GLY A 259 22.95 -4.99 12.41
CA GLY A 259 23.23 -5.17 13.84
C GLY A 259 23.24 -6.62 14.30
N HIS A 260 23.77 -6.84 15.51
CA HIS A 260 23.66 -8.11 16.22
C HIS A 260 22.41 -8.10 17.10
N TRP A 261 21.50 -9.03 16.81
CA TRP A 261 20.22 -9.17 17.50
C TRP A 261 20.10 -10.55 18.11
N ARG A 262 19.42 -10.63 19.25
CA ARG A 262 18.96 -11.88 19.84
C ARG A 262 17.48 -11.82 20.15
N ASN A 263 16.83 -12.99 20.16
CA ASN A 263 15.44 -13.10 20.59
C ASN A 263 15.30 -12.61 22.05
N ALA A 264 14.31 -11.75 22.29
CA ALA A 264 13.98 -11.27 23.63
C ALA A 264 13.25 -12.33 24.46
N SER A 265 12.52 -13.25 23.82
CA SER A 265 11.82 -14.35 24.47
C SER A 265 12.75 -15.50 24.84
N THR A 266 12.60 -16.03 26.06
CA THR A 266 13.27 -17.24 26.54
C THR A 266 12.53 -18.52 26.17
N THR A 267 11.25 -18.43 25.78
CA THR A 267 10.47 -19.51 25.18
C THR A 267 10.60 -19.38 23.68
N GLY A 268 11.63 -20.02 23.13
CA GLY A 268 11.97 -19.92 21.71
C GLY A 268 10.77 -20.21 20.81
N THR A 269 10.54 -19.34 19.84
CA THR A 269 9.78 -19.68 18.63
C THR A 269 10.59 -20.74 17.89
N LYS A 270 10.20 -22.02 18.03
CA LYS A 270 10.95 -23.17 17.48
C LYS A 270 11.24 -23.05 15.97
N ASP A 271 10.49 -22.22 15.28
CA ASP A 271 10.53 -22.05 13.82
C ASP A 271 11.32 -20.83 13.35
N ILE A 272 12.00 -20.10 14.25
CA ILE A 272 12.83 -18.95 13.92
C ILE A 272 14.29 -19.23 14.28
N GLN A 273 15.18 -19.08 13.29
CA GLN A 273 16.62 -19.20 13.47
C GLN A 273 17.28 -17.82 13.32
N LEU A 274 18.17 -17.49 14.25
CA LEU A 274 18.96 -16.26 14.25
C LEU A 274 20.44 -16.62 14.19
N LYS A 275 21.17 -16.03 13.24
CA LYS A 275 22.62 -16.18 13.14
C LYS A 275 23.28 -14.81 13.01
N THR A 276 24.08 -14.44 14.01
CA THR A 276 24.86 -13.20 13.97
C THR A 276 26.19 -13.46 13.25
N LYS A 277 26.62 -12.49 12.42
CA LYS A 277 27.92 -12.52 11.74
C LYS A 277 28.43 -11.11 11.43
N MET A 278 29.65 -11.04 10.92
CA MET A 278 30.16 -9.82 10.27
C MET A 278 30.03 -9.99 8.75
N MET A 279 29.54 -8.97 8.06
CA MET A 279 29.49 -8.89 6.61
C MET A 279 30.20 -7.61 6.23
N GLU A 280 31.31 -7.64 5.47
CA GLU A 280 32.06 -6.42 5.09
C GLU A 280 32.33 -5.45 6.25
N ASN A 281 32.76 -5.98 7.40
CA ASN A 281 32.98 -5.23 8.65
C ASN A 281 31.73 -4.56 9.29
N ARG A 282 30.51 -4.82 8.80
CA ARG A 282 29.27 -4.46 9.51
C ARG A 282 28.68 -5.65 10.27
N PRO A 283 28.23 -5.46 11.53
CA PRO A 283 27.51 -6.50 12.26
C PRO A 283 26.14 -6.72 11.62
N VAL A 284 25.77 -7.97 11.39
CA VAL A 284 24.47 -8.35 10.82
C VAL A 284 23.88 -9.57 11.53
N THR A 285 22.57 -9.73 11.42
CA THR A 285 21.84 -10.90 11.89
C THR A 285 21.01 -11.47 10.76
N GLU A 286 21.27 -12.72 10.39
CA GLU A 286 20.42 -13.48 9.48
C GLU A 286 19.26 -14.09 10.27
N LEU A 287 18.05 -13.80 9.82
CA LEU A 287 16.80 -14.32 10.36
C LEU A 287 16.20 -15.27 9.33
N THR A 288 16.02 -16.53 9.71
CA THR A 288 15.43 -17.57 8.86
C THR A 288 14.17 -18.12 9.51
N PHE A 289 13.07 -18.21 8.76
CA PHE A 289 11.77 -18.65 9.25
C PHE A 289 10.93 -19.31 8.14
N ASN A 290 9.97 -20.12 8.54
CA ASN A 290 8.98 -20.70 7.63
C ASN A 290 7.80 -19.75 7.46
N THR A 291 7.28 -19.64 6.24
CA THR A 291 6.00 -18.97 5.96
C THR A 291 4.99 -19.99 5.46
N LYS A 292 3.72 -19.87 5.84
CA LYS A 292 2.64 -20.73 5.33
C LYS A 292 1.32 -19.96 5.38
N HIS A 293 0.45 -20.16 4.39
CA HIS A 293 -0.86 -19.53 4.31
C HIS A 293 -0.83 -17.98 4.34
N ALA A 294 0.31 -17.37 4.02
CA ALA A 294 0.57 -15.95 4.21
C ALA A 294 0.28 -15.44 5.64
N PHE A 295 0.50 -16.28 6.66
CA PHE A 295 0.50 -15.85 8.04
C PHE A 295 1.83 -15.20 8.41
N SER A 296 1.76 -14.11 9.16
CA SER A 296 2.93 -13.41 9.66
C SER A 296 3.62 -14.18 10.79
N VAL A 297 4.92 -13.99 10.86
CA VAL A 297 5.77 -14.43 11.96
C VAL A 297 6.24 -13.19 12.70
N ASP A 298 5.97 -13.16 14.00
CA ASP A 298 6.31 -12.03 14.87
C ASP A 298 7.45 -12.42 15.82
N ILE A 299 8.44 -11.54 15.96
CA ILE A 299 9.57 -11.71 16.87
C ILE A 299 9.93 -10.40 17.54
N GLU A 300 10.21 -10.48 18.84
CA GLU A 300 10.79 -9.38 19.61
C GLU A 300 12.30 -9.60 19.75
N LEU A 301 13.08 -8.57 19.40
CA LEU A 301 14.53 -8.60 19.34
C LEU A 301 15.13 -7.57 20.29
N VAL A 302 16.23 -7.94 20.93
CA VAL A 302 17.09 -7.03 21.69
C VAL A 302 18.48 -6.99 21.06
N ARG A 303 19.07 -5.79 21.06
CA ARG A 303 20.43 -5.60 20.55
C ARG A 303 21.43 -6.29 21.47
N GLN A 304 22.42 -6.94 20.89
CA GLN A 304 23.58 -7.51 21.60
C GLN A 304 24.68 -6.48 21.78
#